data_AF-A0A8J5PXU9-F1
#
_entry.id   AF-A0A8J5PXU9-F1
#
_cell.length_a   1.000
_cell.length_b   1.000
_cell.length_c   1.000
_cell.angle_alpha   90.00
_cell.angle_beta   90.00
_cell.angle_gamma   90.00
#
_symmetry.space_group_name_H-M   'P 1'
#
loop_
_entity.id
_entity.type
_entity.pdbx_description
1 polymer ?
#
loop_
_entity_poly.entity_id
_entity_poly.type
_entity_poly.pdbx_seq_one_letter_code
_entity_poly.pdbx_strand_id
1 'polypeptide(L)'
;MPIERIDLEAQSETDDVLFLSEESSGTFGRRRRLSSCTIGDEDTSSHSNTSARLLEQGELELKAMRLLNTTIQAGSFLGKLEVCYAGQGSRRKQVEESLVRVDSSEVSRREYRISNEILRNRWRGTTAKGGSWNPFSGGHHIDLESERSNEGDRSHGQQYTIFDSCSGAGGVSRGALMAGFRVRYALDKAPEVWDTYQANFPGTELYKMSLDQFLSSAQTSHMRVDVLHFSPPCQFFSPAHTHASEHDDANIFALYGCNQLLKKLRPRIITVEQTFGLTHDRHEEYFNGFLGDFTQHGYSIRWRVIRLCTWGAAQDRRRLIIIAAAPGERLPTFPQATHSQEGGNGLLPYNTIGKALRDIRAGDDLHNLDNVHYFDPPRAPYDPERLAGTITTGGGYFYYPDGSRKLTLREYASLQGFPKSHQFLGTKTSIKRQIGNAFPPNTVRVLYKHLEQWLLNEDRMKPFTNNQDAILIEDDSEDRPRHSPDMMDRNIVETFDIQQHRRGRDPWAVEDMVVDLT
;
A
#
# COMPACT_ATOMS: atom_id res chain seq x y z
N MET A 1 -18.39 10.91 -38.02
CA MET A 1 -17.73 10.37 -39.23
C MET A 1 -16.41 9.75 -38.78
N PRO A 2 -16.01 8.61 -39.35
CA PRO A 2 -15.91 7.37 -38.61
C PRO A 2 -14.62 7.21 -37.81
N ILE A 3 -14.75 6.41 -36.75
CA ILE A 3 -13.67 5.77 -36.01
C ILE A 3 -13.00 4.79 -36.98
N GLU A 4 -11.74 5.03 -37.34
CA GLU A 4 -10.92 4.01 -37.99
C GLU A 4 -10.30 3.12 -36.92
N ARG A 5 -10.64 1.85 -36.99
CA ARG A 5 -10.17 0.74 -36.17
C ARG A 5 -8.99 0.14 -36.93
N ILE A 6 -7.79 0.16 -36.36
CA ILE A 6 -6.63 -0.52 -36.94
C ILE A 6 -6.57 -1.91 -36.31
N ASP A 7 -6.68 -2.94 -37.14
CA ASP A 7 -6.56 -4.36 -36.76
C ASP A 7 -5.08 -4.75 -36.62
N LEU A 8 -4.71 -5.36 -35.48
CA LEU A 8 -3.37 -5.91 -35.25
C LEU A 8 -3.27 -7.34 -35.79
N GLU A 9 -2.59 -7.51 -36.93
CA GLU A 9 -2.18 -8.83 -37.46
C GLU A 9 -0.89 -9.32 -36.78
N ALA A 10 -1.01 -10.11 -35.72
CA ALA A 10 0.00 -11.09 -35.34
C ALA A 10 0.05 -12.23 -36.39
N GLN A 11 1.19 -12.37 -37.05
CA GLN A 11 1.60 -13.61 -37.73
C GLN A 11 2.53 -14.40 -36.81
N SER A 12 2.29 -15.71 -36.78
CA SER A 12 3.01 -16.68 -35.96
C SER A 12 4.25 -17.22 -36.65
N GLU A 13 5.13 -17.77 -35.80
CA GLU A 13 6.27 -18.65 -36.05
C GLU A 13 7.63 -17.95 -36.11
N THR A 14 8.48 -18.37 -35.15
CA THR A 14 9.89 -18.04 -34.90
C THR A 14 10.17 -16.92 -33.89
N ASP A 15 11.03 -17.25 -32.92
CA ASP A 15 11.47 -16.49 -31.75
C ASP A 15 12.31 -15.24 -32.08
N ASP A 16 11.78 -14.32 -32.89
CA ASP A 16 12.41 -13.01 -33.12
C ASP A 16 11.33 -11.95 -33.35
N VAL A 17 11.11 -11.04 -32.39
CA VAL A 17 10.35 -9.82 -32.63
C VAL A 17 11.33 -8.70 -33.00
N LEU A 18 11.40 -8.45 -34.31
CA LEU A 18 11.98 -7.25 -34.92
C LEU A 18 11.15 -6.01 -34.57
N PHE A 19 11.82 -4.94 -34.12
CA PHE A 19 11.25 -3.59 -34.15
C PHE A 19 11.42 -3.04 -35.57
N LEU A 20 10.32 -2.79 -36.28
CA LEU A 20 10.33 -1.94 -37.46
C LEU A 20 10.12 -0.49 -37.02
N SER A 21 11.15 0.34 -37.22
CA SER A 21 11.02 1.79 -37.22
C SER A 21 10.61 2.24 -38.62
N GLU A 22 9.54 3.02 -38.74
CA GLU A 22 9.40 3.95 -39.86
C GLU A 22 8.94 5.33 -39.36
N GLU A 23 9.81 6.32 -39.58
CA GLU A 23 9.39 7.69 -39.79
C GLU A 23 8.67 7.78 -41.14
N SER A 24 7.54 8.49 -41.23
CA SER A 24 7.38 9.43 -42.34
C SER A 24 6.32 10.51 -42.10
N SER A 25 6.75 11.67 -42.55
CA SER A 25 6.16 12.99 -42.71
C SER A 25 4.89 13.05 -43.59
N GLY A 26 4.09 14.13 -43.40
CA GLY A 26 3.20 14.68 -44.44
C GLY A 26 1.85 15.20 -43.93
N THR A 27 1.77 16.36 -43.27
CA THR A 27 1.43 17.71 -43.80
C THR A 27 0.02 17.94 -44.37
N PHE A 28 -0.74 18.86 -43.73
CA PHE A 28 -1.41 20.06 -44.29
C PHE A 28 -2.17 20.75 -43.13
N GLY A 29 -2.05 22.03 -42.78
CA GLY A 29 -1.24 23.14 -43.25
C GLY A 29 -1.87 24.46 -42.77
N ARG A 30 -1.07 25.38 -42.20
CA ARG A 30 -1.12 26.81 -42.59
C ARG A 30 0.20 27.51 -42.29
N ARG A 31 0.75 28.03 -43.38
CA ARG A 31 2.07 28.65 -43.60
C ARG A 31 2.31 29.92 -42.79
N ARG A 32 3.54 30.10 -42.32
CA ARG A 32 4.30 31.35 -42.53
C ARG A 32 5.66 31.02 -43.15
N ARG A 33 5.89 31.61 -44.34
CA ARG A 33 7.17 31.68 -45.04
C ARG A 33 8.17 32.46 -44.19
N LEU A 34 9.39 31.97 -44.07
CA LEU A 34 10.59 32.81 -44.10
C LEU A 34 11.67 32.09 -44.94
N SER A 35 12.35 32.88 -45.74
CA SER A 35 13.21 32.57 -46.87
C SER A 35 14.61 32.11 -46.48
N SER A 36 15.24 31.41 -47.42
CA SER A 36 16.65 30.99 -47.47
C SER A 36 17.66 32.11 -47.19
N CYS A 37 18.73 31.80 -46.46
CA CYS A 37 20.05 32.41 -46.68
C CYS A 37 21.18 31.47 -46.26
N THR A 38 22.21 31.46 -47.10
CA THR A 38 23.48 30.74 -47.06
C THR A 38 24.44 31.28 -46.00
N ILE A 39 25.39 30.43 -45.60
CA ILE A 39 26.52 30.70 -44.71
C ILE A 39 27.40 31.84 -45.26
N GLY A 40 27.80 32.76 -44.38
CA GLY A 40 28.81 33.80 -44.59
C GLY A 40 29.21 34.42 -43.24
N ASP A 41 30.50 34.73 -43.12
CA ASP A 41 31.26 35.05 -41.90
C ASP A 41 30.87 36.33 -41.12
N GLU A 42 31.52 36.44 -39.94
CA GLU A 42 31.88 37.64 -39.18
C GLU A 42 30.91 38.26 -38.14
N ASP A 43 31.35 38.13 -36.89
CA ASP A 43 31.55 39.17 -35.86
C ASP A 43 30.43 39.84 -35.05
N THR A 44 30.75 39.96 -33.76
CA THR A 44 30.33 40.95 -32.74
C THR A 44 28.93 40.92 -32.09
N SER A 45 28.96 40.51 -30.81
CA SER A 45 28.41 41.23 -29.66
C SER A 45 26.89 41.36 -29.42
N SER A 46 26.58 41.36 -28.12
CA SER A 46 25.42 41.93 -27.42
C SER A 46 24.27 40.99 -27.01
N HIS A 47 23.82 41.26 -25.77
CA HIS A 47 22.98 40.46 -24.90
C HIS A 47 21.51 40.34 -25.36
N SER A 48 20.90 39.17 -25.10
CA SER A 48 19.68 39.05 -24.26
C SER A 48 19.18 37.59 -24.23
N ASN A 49 19.48 36.87 -23.15
CA ASN A 49 18.87 35.57 -22.88
C ASN A 49 17.44 35.77 -22.38
N THR A 50 16.47 35.37 -23.20
CA THR A 50 15.06 35.28 -22.81
C THR A 50 14.54 33.89 -23.12
N SER A 51 13.70 33.40 -22.21
CA SER A 51 12.72 32.31 -22.36
C SER A 51 13.21 30.86 -22.42
N ALA A 52 13.33 30.30 -21.23
CA ALA A 52 12.87 28.95 -20.93
C ALA A 52 11.35 28.85 -21.12
N ARG A 53 10.88 27.83 -21.84
CA ARG A 53 9.65 27.04 -21.58
C ARG A 53 9.30 26.21 -22.80
N LEU A 54 9.63 24.93 -22.72
CA LEU A 54 9.00 23.79 -23.36
C LEU A 54 9.80 22.58 -22.84
N LEU A 55 9.11 21.57 -22.32
CA LEU A 55 9.55 20.22 -21.91
C LEU A 55 9.04 19.91 -20.50
N GLU A 56 8.01 19.06 -20.43
CA GLU A 56 7.69 18.26 -19.23
C GLU A 56 6.82 17.04 -19.60
N GLN A 57 6.07 17.07 -20.71
CA GLN A 57 5.29 15.90 -21.17
C GLN A 57 6.14 14.83 -21.87
N GLY A 58 7.15 15.21 -22.66
CA GLY A 58 7.97 14.26 -23.43
C GLY A 58 8.97 13.44 -22.60
N GLU A 59 9.43 13.93 -21.44
CA GLU A 59 10.39 13.20 -20.60
C GLU A 59 9.73 12.06 -19.81
N LEU A 60 8.48 12.25 -19.36
CA LEU A 60 7.70 11.24 -18.63
C LEU A 60 7.40 10.02 -19.50
N GLU A 61 6.98 10.26 -20.75
CA GLU A 61 6.67 9.21 -21.72
C GLU A 61 7.94 8.43 -22.11
N LEU A 62 9.08 9.12 -22.26
CA LEU A 62 10.39 8.50 -22.50
C LEU A 62 10.92 7.71 -21.31
N LYS A 63 10.74 8.18 -20.07
CA LYS A 63 11.12 7.43 -18.85
C LYS A 63 10.26 6.18 -18.69
N ALA A 64 8.94 6.28 -18.90
CA ALA A 64 8.02 5.15 -18.89
C ALA A 64 8.38 4.10 -19.96
N MET A 65 8.63 4.54 -21.21
CA MET A 65 9.11 3.65 -22.27
C MET A 65 10.47 3.03 -21.96
N ARG A 66 11.39 3.76 -21.32
CA ARG A 66 12.66 3.18 -20.85
C ARG A 66 12.45 2.11 -19.77
N LEU A 67 11.55 2.33 -18.83
CA LEU A 67 11.14 1.38 -17.79
C LEU A 67 10.59 0.07 -18.40
N LEU A 68 9.74 0.22 -19.41
CA LEU A 68 9.19 -0.89 -20.19
C LEU A 68 10.28 -1.61 -20.99
N ASN A 69 11.15 -0.89 -21.70
CA ASN A 69 12.21 -1.48 -22.53
C ASN A 69 13.36 -2.11 -21.74
N THR A 70 13.70 -1.61 -20.54
CA THR A 70 14.77 -2.21 -19.71
C THR A 70 14.32 -3.46 -18.96
N THR A 71 13.02 -3.64 -18.76
CA THR A 71 12.47 -4.73 -17.93
C THR A 71 11.77 -5.81 -18.76
N ILE A 72 11.27 -5.47 -19.96
CA ILE A 72 10.72 -6.44 -20.91
C ILE A 72 11.88 -7.06 -21.72
N GLN A 73 12.77 -7.79 -21.04
CA GLN A 73 13.53 -8.84 -21.72
C GLN A 73 12.63 -10.10 -21.76
N ALA A 74 12.21 -10.45 -22.97
CA ALA A 74 11.52 -11.70 -23.35
C ALA A 74 10.11 -11.96 -22.75
N GLY A 75 9.07 -11.41 -23.39
CA GLY A 75 7.95 -12.24 -23.87
C GLY A 75 6.74 -12.59 -22.99
N SER A 76 6.43 -11.94 -21.86
CA SER A 76 5.31 -12.44 -21.01
C SER A 76 4.32 -11.44 -20.36
N PHE A 77 4.59 -10.13 -20.37
CA PHE A 77 3.70 -9.13 -19.76
C PHE A 77 3.14 -8.15 -20.79
N LEU A 78 1.84 -8.32 -21.12
CA LEU A 78 1.05 -7.32 -21.82
C LEU A 78 0.34 -6.44 -20.77
N GLY A 79 0.66 -5.15 -20.72
CA GLY A 79 0.13 -4.24 -19.72
C GLY A 79 0.04 -2.80 -20.20
N LYS A 80 -0.71 -1.99 -19.45
CA LYS A 80 -0.88 -0.55 -19.65
C LYS A 80 -0.29 0.22 -18.47
N LEU A 81 0.26 1.39 -18.74
CA LEU A 81 0.67 2.34 -17.71
C LEU A 81 -0.46 3.35 -17.47
N GLU A 82 -0.84 3.50 -16.20
CA GLU A 82 -1.79 4.50 -15.74
C GLU A 82 -1.07 5.48 -14.82
N VAL A 83 -1.23 6.79 -15.09
CA VAL A 83 -0.63 7.85 -14.27
C VAL A 83 -1.72 8.80 -13.80
N CYS A 84 -1.88 8.91 -12.48
CA CYS A 84 -2.85 9.82 -11.88
C CYS A 84 -2.17 11.10 -11.40
N TYR A 85 -2.81 12.23 -11.69
CA TYR A 85 -2.36 13.57 -11.31
C TYR A 85 -3.34 14.23 -10.33
N ALA A 86 -2.81 15.07 -9.43
CA ALA A 86 -3.58 15.95 -8.57
C ALA A 86 -3.16 17.42 -8.75
N GLY A 87 -4.12 18.34 -8.73
CA GLY A 87 -3.91 19.79 -8.81
C GLY A 87 -5.01 20.52 -9.58
N GLN A 88 -5.22 21.80 -9.30
CA GLN A 88 -6.08 22.68 -10.11
C GLN A 88 -5.21 23.57 -11.01
N GLY A 89 -5.51 23.61 -12.31
CA GLY A 89 -4.80 24.44 -13.29
C GLY A 89 -3.52 23.82 -13.84
N SER A 90 -2.53 24.66 -14.15
CA SER A 90 -1.29 24.28 -14.87
C SER A 90 -0.23 23.54 -14.05
N ARG A 91 -0.47 23.29 -12.76
CA ARG A 91 0.44 22.54 -11.87
C ARG A 91 -0.18 21.19 -11.52
N ARG A 92 -0.14 20.25 -12.47
CA ARG A 92 -0.47 18.84 -12.22
C ARG A 92 0.71 18.19 -11.52
N LYS A 93 0.47 17.59 -10.36
CA LYS A 93 1.47 16.77 -9.65
C LYS A 93 1.10 15.31 -9.79
N GLN A 94 2.00 14.49 -10.30
CA GLN A 94 1.86 13.04 -10.29
C GLN A 94 1.77 12.56 -8.85
N VAL A 95 0.73 11.78 -8.55
CA VAL A 95 0.46 11.30 -7.18
C VAL A 95 0.37 9.78 -7.09
N GLU A 96 0.08 9.10 -8.19
CA GLU A 96 -0.09 7.66 -8.22
C GLU A 96 0.21 7.13 -9.62
N GLU A 97 0.75 5.92 -9.69
CA GLU A 97 1.07 5.23 -10.93
C GLU A 97 0.70 3.76 -10.78
N SER A 98 0.34 3.14 -11.90
CA SER A 98 0.21 1.68 -11.97
C SER A 98 0.58 1.10 -13.32
N LEU A 99 1.20 -0.07 -13.28
CA LEU A 99 1.37 -0.96 -14.43
C LEU A 99 0.36 -2.09 -14.29
N VAL A 100 -0.64 -2.11 -15.16
CA VAL A 100 -1.79 -3.00 -15.06
C VAL A 100 -1.77 -3.99 -16.21
N ARG A 101 -1.90 -5.28 -15.92
CA ARG A 101 -2.06 -6.29 -16.97
C ARG A 101 -3.36 -6.03 -17.74
N VAL A 102 -3.31 -6.13 -19.05
CA VAL A 102 -4.51 -6.04 -19.90
C VAL A 102 -5.46 -7.19 -19.56
N ASP A 103 -6.73 -6.86 -19.28
CA ASP A 103 -7.74 -7.86 -18.97
C ASP A 103 -8.15 -8.65 -20.23
N SER A 104 -8.57 -9.90 -20.05
CA SER A 104 -9.05 -10.73 -21.17
C SER A 104 -10.17 -10.08 -21.98
N SER A 105 -10.98 -9.21 -21.37
CA SER A 105 -12.06 -8.48 -22.03
C SER A 105 -11.56 -7.32 -22.90
N GLU A 106 -10.38 -6.79 -22.60
CA GLU A 106 -9.73 -5.69 -23.33
C GLU A 106 -8.97 -6.21 -24.58
N VAL A 107 -8.60 -7.49 -24.61
CA VAL A 107 -7.92 -8.10 -25.78
C VAL A 107 -8.90 -8.23 -26.94
N SER A 108 -8.62 -7.58 -28.08
CA SER A 108 -9.49 -7.56 -29.26
C SER A 108 -9.60 -8.92 -29.95
N ARG A 109 -8.48 -9.60 -30.13
CA ARG A 109 -8.36 -10.90 -30.82
C ARG A 109 -8.64 -12.07 -29.89
N ARG A 110 -9.63 -12.90 -30.25
CA ARG A 110 -10.19 -13.95 -29.38
C ARG A 110 -9.17 -15.05 -29.06
N GLU A 111 -8.29 -15.36 -29.99
CA GLU A 111 -7.22 -16.36 -29.87
C GLU A 111 -6.18 -16.02 -28.80
N TYR A 112 -6.02 -14.73 -28.46
CA TYR A 112 -5.10 -14.27 -27.42
C TYR A 112 -5.79 -14.03 -26.07
N ARG A 113 -7.11 -14.26 -25.98
CA ARG A 113 -7.87 -14.11 -24.72
C ARG A 113 -7.59 -15.30 -23.80
N ILE A 114 -7.02 -15.01 -22.63
CA ILE A 114 -6.84 -15.99 -21.56
C ILE A 114 -7.65 -15.52 -20.37
N SER A 115 -8.57 -16.35 -19.87
CA SER A 115 -9.40 -15.96 -18.72
C SER A 115 -8.54 -15.73 -17.47
N ASN A 116 -8.98 -14.79 -16.64
CA ASN A 116 -8.32 -14.45 -15.38
C ASN A 116 -8.18 -15.67 -14.45
N GLU A 117 -9.15 -16.57 -14.45
CA GLU A 117 -9.08 -17.81 -13.67
C GLU A 117 -7.96 -18.74 -14.14
N ILE A 118 -7.78 -18.90 -15.46
CA ILE A 118 -6.68 -19.70 -16.02
C ILE A 118 -5.32 -19.09 -15.64
N LEU A 119 -5.18 -17.77 -15.76
CA LEU A 119 -3.95 -17.06 -15.38
C LEU A 119 -3.63 -17.26 -13.89
N ARG A 120 -4.63 -17.07 -13.02
CA ARG A 120 -4.49 -17.25 -11.58
C ARG A 120 -4.12 -18.68 -11.22
N ASN A 121 -4.80 -19.67 -11.80
CA ASN A 121 -4.53 -21.08 -11.53
C ASN A 121 -3.16 -21.53 -12.05
N ARG A 122 -2.73 -21.05 -13.22
CA ARG A 122 -1.37 -21.32 -13.75
C ARG A 122 -0.27 -20.77 -12.84
N TRP A 123 -0.47 -19.56 -12.31
CA TRP A 123 0.49 -18.96 -11.40
C TRP A 123 0.44 -19.58 -10.00
N ARG A 124 -0.70 -19.47 -9.31
CA ARG A 124 -0.81 -19.77 -7.88
C ARG A 124 -1.31 -21.18 -7.57
N GLY A 125 -2.15 -21.74 -8.45
CA GLY A 125 -3.01 -22.89 -8.17
C GLY A 125 -4.39 -22.46 -7.63
N THR A 126 -5.16 -23.41 -7.12
CA THR A 126 -6.52 -23.18 -6.61
C THR A 126 -6.54 -22.16 -5.47
N THR A 127 -7.51 -21.24 -5.53
CA THR A 127 -7.72 -20.19 -4.53
C THR A 127 -8.92 -20.51 -3.65
N ALA A 128 -8.71 -20.49 -2.32
CA ALA A 128 -9.79 -20.59 -1.35
C ALA A 128 -10.55 -19.26 -1.25
N LYS A 129 -11.74 -19.20 -1.84
CA LYS A 129 -12.64 -18.03 -1.76
C LYS A 129 -13.02 -17.75 -0.31
N GLY A 130 -12.98 -16.48 0.10
CA GLY A 130 -13.26 -16.05 1.48
C GLY A 130 -12.06 -16.20 2.44
N GLY A 131 -10.94 -16.74 1.97
CA GLY A 131 -9.68 -16.82 2.69
C GLY A 131 -9.18 -18.24 2.92
N SER A 132 -7.85 -18.38 2.92
CA SER A 132 -7.15 -19.67 3.02
C SER A 132 -7.03 -20.24 4.43
N TRP A 133 -7.54 -19.54 5.45
CA TRP A 133 -7.65 -20.07 6.82
C TRP A 133 -9.10 -20.37 7.13
N ASN A 134 -9.42 -21.62 7.45
CA ASN A 134 -10.74 -22.02 7.94
C ASN A 134 -10.55 -23.00 9.12
N PRO A 135 -11.04 -22.64 10.33
CA PRO A 135 -10.83 -23.45 11.53
C PRO A 135 -11.65 -24.74 11.57
N PHE A 136 -12.65 -24.89 10.69
CA PHE A 136 -13.57 -26.04 10.65
C PHE A 136 -13.29 -27.02 9.52
N SER A 137 -12.40 -26.68 8.58
CA SER A 137 -11.98 -27.58 7.50
C SER A 137 -10.62 -28.21 7.84
N GLY A 138 -10.56 -29.54 7.90
CA GLY A 138 -9.34 -30.31 8.10
C GLY A 138 -8.44 -30.30 6.87
N GLY A 139 -7.78 -29.17 6.60
CA GLY A 139 -6.88 -28.99 5.46
C GLY A 139 -7.60 -28.89 4.11
N HIS A 140 -7.13 -27.96 3.27
CA HIS A 140 -7.66 -27.85 1.90
C HIS A 140 -7.00 -28.89 1.00
N HIS A 141 -7.78 -29.83 0.47
CA HIS A 141 -7.42 -30.54 -0.75
C HIS A 141 -7.45 -29.52 -1.90
N ILE A 142 -6.32 -29.34 -2.59
CA ILE A 142 -6.23 -28.48 -3.78
C ILE A 142 -6.91 -29.26 -4.92
N ASP A 143 -8.17 -28.91 -5.20
CA ASP A 143 -8.88 -29.40 -6.38
C ASP A 143 -8.58 -28.46 -7.55
N LEU A 144 -7.78 -28.95 -8.51
CA LEU A 144 -7.35 -28.20 -9.69
C LEU A 144 -8.41 -28.17 -10.80
N GLU A 145 -9.51 -28.90 -10.67
CA GLU A 145 -10.53 -29.10 -11.72
C GLU A 145 -11.95 -28.66 -11.31
N SER A 146 -12.14 -28.20 -10.07
CA SER A 146 -13.46 -27.78 -9.58
C SER A 146 -13.97 -26.48 -10.26
N GLU A 147 -15.00 -26.59 -11.10
CA GLU A 147 -15.73 -25.45 -11.72
C GLU A 147 -16.87 -24.87 -10.85
N ARG A 148 -17.02 -25.27 -9.58
CA ARG A 148 -18.16 -24.81 -8.75
C ARG A 148 -17.98 -23.36 -8.26
N SER A 149 -18.86 -22.46 -8.70
CA SER A 149 -19.04 -21.14 -8.12
C SER A 149 -19.78 -21.24 -6.78
N ASN A 150 -19.07 -21.27 -5.65
CA ASN A 150 -19.69 -21.05 -4.35
C ASN A 150 -20.07 -19.56 -4.22
N GLU A 151 -21.28 -19.20 -4.64
CA GLU A 151 -21.94 -17.96 -4.21
C GLU A 151 -22.53 -18.24 -2.83
N GLY A 152 -21.83 -17.85 -1.77
CA GLY A 152 -22.23 -18.12 -0.39
C GLY A 152 -21.57 -17.16 0.59
N ASP A 153 -22.05 -17.18 1.83
CA ASP A 153 -21.45 -16.41 2.91
C ASP A 153 -20.13 -17.04 3.35
N ARG A 154 -19.20 -16.20 3.81
CA ARG A 154 -17.95 -16.66 4.40
C ARG A 154 -18.26 -17.56 5.59
N SER A 155 -17.58 -18.70 5.71
CA SER A 155 -17.78 -19.59 6.85
C SER A 155 -17.34 -18.94 8.17
N HIS A 156 -17.96 -19.32 9.28
CA HIS A 156 -17.61 -18.80 10.61
C HIS A 156 -16.11 -18.96 10.88
N GLY A 157 -15.44 -17.90 11.31
CA GLY A 157 -14.01 -17.92 11.61
C GLY A 157 -13.07 -18.10 10.40
N GLN A 158 -13.57 -18.17 9.16
CA GLN A 158 -12.72 -18.16 7.99
C GLN A 158 -12.05 -16.79 7.83
N GLN A 159 -10.77 -16.78 7.47
CA GLN A 159 -9.94 -15.57 7.40
C GLN A 159 -8.99 -15.61 6.21
N TYR A 160 -8.71 -14.44 5.63
CA TYR A 160 -7.60 -14.29 4.70
C TYR A 160 -6.29 -14.36 5.47
N THR A 161 -5.33 -15.08 4.91
CA THR A 161 -4.01 -15.30 5.50
C THR A 161 -3.01 -14.27 5.02
N ILE A 162 -2.16 -13.81 5.95
CA ILE A 162 -1.04 -12.93 5.66
C ILE A 162 0.29 -13.56 6.08
N PHE A 163 1.32 -13.36 5.24
CA PHE A 163 2.74 -13.52 5.59
C PHE A 163 3.35 -12.12 5.82
N ASP A 164 3.89 -11.86 7.01
CA ASP A 164 4.56 -10.59 7.34
C ASP A 164 6.09 -10.75 7.26
N SER A 165 6.72 -10.29 6.18
CA SER A 165 8.17 -10.37 5.99
C SER A 165 8.87 -9.12 6.47
N CYS A 166 9.95 -9.31 7.26
CA CYS A 166 10.64 -8.25 8.00
C CYS A 166 9.69 -7.59 9.02
N SER A 167 9.01 -8.45 9.77
CA SER A 167 7.84 -8.11 10.61
C SER A 167 8.15 -7.17 11.79
N GLY A 168 9.40 -7.08 12.23
CA GLY A 168 9.83 -6.29 13.38
C GLY A 168 9.05 -6.64 14.64
N ALA A 169 8.59 -5.62 15.37
CA ALA A 169 7.71 -5.80 16.53
C ALA A 169 6.25 -6.16 16.15
N GLY A 170 5.96 -6.33 14.86
CA GLY A 170 4.63 -6.70 14.36
C GLY A 170 3.65 -5.54 14.25
N GLY A 171 4.12 -4.36 13.82
CA GLY A 171 3.23 -3.23 13.49
C GLY A 171 2.25 -3.59 12.37
N VAL A 172 2.73 -4.26 11.33
CA VAL A 172 1.88 -4.71 10.22
C VAL A 172 0.97 -5.85 10.67
N SER A 173 1.54 -6.88 11.27
CA SER A 173 0.78 -7.99 11.87
C SER A 173 -0.35 -7.51 12.80
N ARG A 174 -0.12 -6.52 13.66
CA ARG A 174 -1.16 -5.95 14.54
C ARG A 174 -2.26 -5.27 13.73
N GLY A 175 -1.90 -4.44 12.75
CA GLY A 175 -2.88 -3.77 11.89
C GLY A 175 -3.70 -4.73 11.04
N ALA A 176 -3.08 -5.75 10.46
CA ALA A 176 -3.74 -6.80 9.69
C ALA A 176 -4.69 -7.63 10.56
N LEU A 177 -4.27 -8.00 11.77
CA LEU A 177 -5.13 -8.69 12.74
C LEU A 177 -6.34 -7.83 13.13
N MET A 178 -6.15 -6.53 13.38
CA MET A 178 -7.24 -5.57 13.63
C MET A 178 -8.17 -5.38 12.43
N ALA A 179 -7.71 -5.70 11.21
CA ALA A 179 -8.52 -5.64 10.00
C ALA A 179 -9.35 -6.92 9.76
N GLY A 180 -9.02 -8.04 10.41
CA GLY A 180 -9.72 -9.32 10.28
C GLY A 180 -8.89 -10.44 9.64
N PHE A 181 -7.61 -10.23 9.36
CA PHE A 181 -6.72 -11.25 8.78
C PHE A 181 -6.22 -12.24 9.83
N ARG A 182 -5.89 -13.45 9.35
CA ARG A 182 -5.06 -14.41 10.06
C ARG A 182 -3.59 -14.18 9.71
N VAL A 183 -2.81 -13.67 10.65
CA VAL A 183 -1.34 -13.63 10.52
C VAL A 183 -0.80 -15.05 10.66
N ARG A 184 -0.57 -15.71 9.54
CA ARG A 184 -0.21 -17.13 9.52
C ARG A 184 1.29 -17.31 9.74
N TYR A 185 2.07 -16.48 9.06
CA TYR A 185 3.52 -16.55 9.06
C TYR A 185 4.12 -15.17 9.27
N ALA A 186 5.26 -15.14 9.92
CA ALA A 186 6.10 -13.96 10.00
C ALA A 186 7.57 -14.33 9.90
N LEU A 187 8.38 -13.41 9.41
CA LEU A 187 9.82 -13.60 9.25
C LEU A 187 10.54 -12.37 9.77
N ASP A 188 11.48 -12.59 10.70
CA ASP A 188 12.40 -11.54 11.12
C ASP A 188 13.75 -12.09 11.53
N LYS A 189 14.81 -11.39 11.12
CA LYS A 189 16.21 -11.76 11.40
C LYS A 189 16.70 -11.26 12.75
N ALA A 190 16.05 -10.25 13.32
CA ALA A 190 16.54 -9.52 14.48
C ALA A 190 16.10 -10.21 15.79
N PRO A 191 17.02 -10.81 16.57
CA PRO A 191 16.64 -11.56 17.77
C PRO A 191 15.89 -10.72 18.80
N GLU A 192 16.17 -9.41 18.85
CA GLU A 192 15.58 -8.51 19.83
C GLU A 192 14.08 -8.26 19.65
N VAL A 193 13.47 -8.65 18.53
CA VAL A 193 12.03 -8.48 18.29
C VAL A 193 11.24 -9.76 18.51
N TRP A 194 11.91 -10.92 18.58
CA TRP A 194 11.24 -12.22 18.57
C TRP A 194 10.32 -12.42 19.78
N ASP A 195 10.78 -12.08 20.98
CA ASP A 195 9.98 -12.24 22.21
C ASP A 195 8.78 -11.28 22.19
N THR A 196 9.00 -10.03 21.79
CA THR A 196 7.92 -9.05 21.59
C THR A 196 6.88 -9.60 20.60
N TYR A 197 7.34 -10.11 19.45
CA TYR A 197 6.45 -10.60 18.41
C TYR A 197 5.62 -11.79 18.92
N GLN A 198 6.27 -12.79 19.51
CA GLN A 198 5.59 -13.99 20.01
C GLN A 198 4.60 -13.70 21.14
N ALA A 199 4.92 -12.75 22.04
CA ALA A 199 4.01 -12.32 23.10
C ALA A 199 2.70 -11.71 22.54
N ASN A 200 2.77 -11.08 21.37
CA ASN A 200 1.64 -10.40 20.74
C ASN A 200 0.85 -11.28 19.75
N PHE A 201 1.51 -12.30 19.17
CA PHE A 201 0.97 -13.13 18.09
C PHE A 201 1.25 -14.63 18.33
N PRO A 202 0.73 -15.22 19.43
CA PRO A 202 1.03 -16.61 19.79
C PRO A 202 0.53 -17.65 18.77
N GLY A 203 -0.44 -17.28 17.92
CA GLY A 203 -0.97 -18.14 16.85
C GLY A 203 -0.23 -18.04 15.51
N THR A 204 0.85 -17.26 15.44
CA THR A 204 1.64 -17.03 14.22
C THR A 204 2.92 -17.84 14.26
N GLU A 205 3.25 -18.52 13.17
CA GLU A 205 4.53 -19.19 13.02
C GLU A 205 5.60 -18.16 12.63
N LEU A 206 6.48 -17.84 13.58
CA LEU A 206 7.57 -16.88 13.41
C LEU A 206 8.86 -17.61 12.99
N TYR A 207 9.33 -17.32 11.78
CA TYR A 207 10.63 -17.73 11.28
C TYR A 207 11.71 -16.77 11.80
N LYS A 208 12.49 -17.26 12.77
CA LYS A 208 13.58 -16.54 13.45
C LYS A 208 14.89 -16.64 12.66
N MET A 209 14.91 -16.10 11.44
CA MET A 209 16.01 -16.27 10.49
C MET A 209 16.07 -15.11 9.48
N SER A 210 17.16 -15.04 8.71
CA SER A 210 17.26 -14.08 7.61
C SER A 210 16.42 -14.50 6.39
N LEU A 211 16.17 -13.54 5.50
CA LEU A 211 15.38 -13.79 4.29
C LEU A 211 16.05 -14.81 3.36
N ASP A 212 17.37 -14.73 3.17
CA ASP A 212 18.15 -15.68 2.38
C ASP A 212 18.08 -17.11 2.94
N GLN A 213 18.15 -17.27 4.26
CA GLN A 213 17.98 -18.56 4.94
C GLN A 213 16.56 -19.11 4.74
N PHE A 214 15.54 -18.25 4.91
CA PHE A 214 14.15 -18.64 4.70
C PHE A 214 13.90 -19.10 3.26
N LEU A 215 14.43 -18.38 2.28
CA LEU A 215 14.29 -18.70 0.86
C LEU A 215 14.98 -20.03 0.51
N SER A 216 16.15 -20.30 1.09
CA SER A 216 16.93 -21.51 0.86
C SER A 216 16.40 -22.76 1.59
N SER A 217 15.55 -22.59 2.61
CA SER A 217 15.01 -23.70 3.37
C SER A 217 14.01 -24.55 2.57
N ALA A 218 14.25 -25.87 2.54
CA ALA A 218 13.33 -26.85 1.95
C ALA A 218 12.08 -27.10 2.81
N GLN A 219 12.14 -26.82 4.12
CA GLN A 219 11.03 -27.01 5.07
C GLN A 219 9.88 -26.04 4.80
N THR A 220 10.15 -24.94 4.12
CA THR A 220 9.17 -23.90 3.74
C THR A 220 8.70 -24.05 2.29
N SER A 221 8.87 -25.24 1.72
CA SER A 221 8.37 -25.55 0.37
C SER A 221 6.84 -25.60 0.35
N HIS A 222 6.23 -25.08 -0.73
CA HIS A 222 4.78 -25.09 -0.97
C HIS A 222 3.91 -24.29 0.02
N MET A 223 4.45 -23.23 0.62
CA MET A 223 3.65 -22.29 1.40
C MET A 223 2.75 -21.44 0.48
N ARG A 224 1.52 -21.19 0.92
CA ARG A 224 0.57 -20.27 0.28
C ARG A 224 -0.05 -19.35 1.32
N VAL A 225 -0.11 -18.07 0.98
CA VAL A 225 -0.83 -17.03 1.73
C VAL A 225 -1.65 -16.18 0.78
N ASP A 226 -2.77 -15.65 1.23
CA ASP A 226 -3.58 -14.77 0.40
C ASP A 226 -2.86 -13.44 0.15
N VAL A 227 -2.24 -12.90 1.20
CA VAL A 227 -1.50 -11.64 1.16
C VAL A 227 -0.06 -11.83 1.65
N LEU A 228 0.89 -11.24 0.92
CA LEU A 228 2.26 -11.05 1.40
C LEU A 228 2.45 -9.57 1.76
N HIS A 229 2.94 -9.29 2.97
CA HIS A 229 3.55 -8.01 3.26
C HIS A 229 5.07 -8.10 3.17
N PHE A 230 5.68 -7.11 2.56
CA PHE A 230 7.13 -7.00 2.45
C PHE A 230 7.61 -5.61 2.86
N SER A 231 8.34 -5.52 3.97
CA SER A 231 8.90 -4.26 4.48
C SER A 231 10.40 -4.39 4.76
N PRO A 232 11.26 -4.57 3.73
CA PRO A 232 12.69 -4.74 3.94
C PRO A 232 13.31 -3.46 4.55
N PRO A 233 14.53 -3.57 5.13
CA PRO A 233 15.23 -2.42 5.69
C PRO A 233 15.34 -1.24 4.70
N CYS A 234 14.86 -0.06 5.11
CA CYS A 234 14.77 1.11 4.23
C CYS A 234 15.90 2.15 4.44
N GLN A 235 16.93 1.80 5.22
CA GLN A 235 17.91 2.76 5.75
C GLN A 235 18.71 3.42 4.61
N PHE A 236 19.26 2.61 3.70
CA PHE A 236 20.01 3.08 2.53
C PHE A 236 19.20 4.05 1.65
N PHE A 237 17.94 3.69 1.36
CA PHE A 237 17.07 4.50 0.50
C PHE A 237 16.48 5.73 1.20
N SER A 238 16.72 5.90 2.50
CA SER A 238 16.16 7.00 3.29
C SER A 238 16.74 8.35 2.85
N PRO A 239 15.93 9.43 2.77
CA PRO A 239 16.46 10.78 2.58
C PRO A 239 17.43 11.22 3.69
N ALA A 240 17.36 10.59 4.87
CA ALA A 240 18.29 10.84 5.96
C ALA A 240 19.66 10.14 5.78
N HIS A 241 19.80 9.26 4.79
CA HIS A 241 21.07 8.62 4.43
C HIS A 241 21.91 9.57 3.56
N THR A 242 22.90 10.21 4.18
CA THR A 242 23.80 11.18 3.55
C THR A 242 25.25 10.69 3.44
N HIS A 243 25.59 9.57 4.06
CA HIS A 243 26.93 8.98 4.09
C HIS A 243 26.83 7.47 3.97
N ALA A 244 27.78 6.84 3.27
CA ALA A 244 27.82 5.38 3.12
C ALA A 244 27.89 4.68 4.48
N SER A 245 27.22 3.52 4.58
CA SER A 245 27.25 2.64 5.75
C SER A 245 27.71 1.24 5.35
N GLU A 246 28.35 0.53 6.28
CA GLU A 246 28.71 -0.88 6.13
C GLU A 246 27.49 -1.81 5.93
N HIS A 247 26.27 -1.33 6.20
CA HIS A 247 25.03 -2.08 6.06
C HIS A 247 24.31 -1.84 4.71
N ASP A 248 24.86 -0.98 3.85
CA ASP A 248 24.20 -0.56 2.61
C ASP A 248 23.95 -1.72 1.65
N ASP A 249 24.95 -2.57 1.43
CA ASP A 249 24.83 -3.75 0.57
C ASP A 249 23.75 -4.71 1.07
N ALA A 250 23.68 -4.93 2.38
CA ALA A 250 22.66 -5.80 2.98
C ALA A 250 21.24 -5.20 2.86
N ASN A 251 21.10 -3.87 2.91
CA ASN A 251 19.82 -3.18 2.74
C ASN A 251 19.35 -3.24 1.29
N ILE A 252 20.27 -3.06 0.34
CA ILE A 252 20.01 -3.21 -1.10
C ILE A 252 19.63 -4.66 -1.41
N PHE A 253 20.42 -5.63 -0.93
CA PHE A 253 20.21 -7.04 -1.21
C PHE A 253 18.88 -7.57 -0.66
N ALA A 254 18.43 -7.02 0.47
CA ALA A 254 17.13 -7.37 1.03
C ALA A 254 15.99 -7.06 0.04
N LEU A 255 16.07 -5.97 -0.74
CA LEU A 255 15.06 -5.59 -1.72
C LEU A 255 14.89 -6.66 -2.81
N TYR A 256 16.00 -7.22 -3.31
CA TYR A 256 16.02 -8.28 -4.33
C TYR A 256 15.47 -9.63 -3.84
N GLY A 257 15.28 -9.81 -2.52
CA GLY A 257 14.63 -10.99 -1.97
C GLY A 257 13.15 -11.11 -2.36
N CYS A 258 12.52 -10.03 -2.83
CA CYS A 258 11.11 -9.99 -3.22
C CYS A 258 10.78 -10.99 -4.32
N ASN A 259 11.57 -11.03 -5.40
CA ASN A 259 11.38 -11.96 -6.52
C ASN A 259 11.24 -13.43 -6.06
N GLN A 260 12.13 -13.85 -5.17
CA GLN A 260 12.13 -15.22 -4.66
C GLN A 260 10.96 -15.48 -3.71
N LEU A 261 10.55 -14.48 -2.90
CA LEU A 261 9.33 -14.57 -2.11
C LEU A 261 8.09 -14.72 -2.98
N LEU A 262 7.99 -13.97 -4.09
CA LEU A 262 6.88 -14.08 -5.04
C LEU A 262 6.78 -15.50 -5.60
N LYS A 263 7.92 -16.09 -6.02
CA LYS A 263 7.97 -17.47 -6.54
C LYS A 263 7.60 -18.51 -5.48
N LYS A 264 8.08 -18.33 -4.25
CA LYS A 264 7.91 -19.28 -3.14
C LYS A 264 6.50 -19.28 -2.57
N LEU A 265 5.95 -18.10 -2.31
CA LEU A 265 4.65 -17.91 -1.63
C LEU A 265 3.47 -17.77 -2.59
N ARG A 266 3.73 -17.31 -3.83
CA ARG A 266 2.76 -17.03 -4.90
C ARG A 266 1.50 -16.30 -4.42
N PRO A 267 1.59 -15.23 -3.62
CA PRO A 267 0.46 -14.56 -2.98
C PRO A 267 -0.56 -14.02 -4.01
N ARG A 268 -1.81 -13.81 -3.60
CA ARG A 268 -2.81 -13.16 -4.46
C ARG A 268 -2.53 -11.67 -4.55
N ILE A 269 -2.28 -11.05 -3.39
CA ILE A 269 -1.97 -9.64 -3.24
C ILE A 269 -0.64 -9.49 -2.50
N ILE A 270 0.17 -8.51 -2.92
CA ILE A 270 1.34 -8.07 -2.18
C ILE A 270 1.13 -6.63 -1.76
N THR A 271 1.56 -6.32 -0.55
CA THR A 271 1.77 -4.94 -0.12
C THR A 271 3.22 -4.73 0.26
N VAL A 272 3.78 -3.60 -0.13
CA VAL A 272 5.13 -3.20 0.27
C VAL A 272 5.05 -1.88 1.01
N GLU A 273 5.76 -1.78 2.13
CA GLU A 273 6.08 -0.50 2.76
C GLU A 273 7.57 -0.21 2.60
N GLN A 274 7.87 1.00 2.13
CA GLN A 274 9.23 1.50 1.97
C GLN A 274 9.33 3.00 2.26
N THR A 275 10.55 3.48 2.41
CA THR A 275 10.81 4.91 2.44
C THR A 275 10.51 5.55 1.08
N PHE A 276 9.94 6.74 1.07
CA PHE A 276 9.66 7.46 -0.17
C PHE A 276 10.93 7.87 -0.92
N GLY A 277 12.09 7.87 -0.25
CA GLY A 277 13.36 8.16 -0.91
C GLY A 277 13.75 7.13 -1.98
N LEU A 278 13.15 5.93 -1.97
CA LEU A 278 13.35 4.94 -3.04
C LEU A 278 12.88 5.44 -4.41
N THR A 279 11.91 6.38 -4.47
CA THR A 279 11.41 6.94 -5.73
C THR A 279 12.20 8.15 -6.24
N HIS A 280 13.33 8.51 -5.60
CA HIS A 280 14.16 9.63 -6.04
C HIS A 280 15.06 9.21 -7.21
N ASP A 281 15.41 10.15 -8.10
CA ASP A 281 16.22 9.88 -9.31
C ASP A 281 17.52 9.11 -9.01
N ARG A 282 18.20 9.40 -7.88
CA ARG A 282 19.42 8.68 -7.46
C ARG A 282 19.24 7.18 -7.19
N HIS A 283 18.01 6.70 -7.08
CA HIS A 283 17.68 5.30 -6.85
C HIS A 283 16.79 4.71 -7.97
N GLU A 284 16.64 5.41 -9.10
CA GLU A 284 15.76 5.03 -10.21
C GLU A 284 16.01 3.59 -10.67
N GLU A 285 17.27 3.18 -10.81
CA GLU A 285 17.63 1.80 -11.22
C GLU A 285 17.16 0.75 -10.21
N TYR A 286 17.33 1.00 -8.90
CA TYR A 286 16.86 0.09 -7.86
C TYR A 286 15.34 0.01 -7.83
N PHE A 287 14.66 1.14 -7.98
CA PHE A 287 13.21 1.20 -8.00
C PHE A 287 12.64 0.46 -9.21
N ASN A 288 13.20 0.71 -10.41
CA ASN A 288 12.75 0.06 -11.64
C ASN A 288 13.02 -1.44 -11.62
N GLY A 289 14.20 -1.88 -11.17
CA GLY A 289 14.49 -3.29 -10.98
C GLY A 289 13.53 -3.96 -9.99
N PHE A 290 13.18 -3.24 -8.91
CA PHE A 290 12.21 -3.73 -7.94
C PHE A 290 10.78 -3.82 -8.49
N LEU A 291 10.34 -2.88 -9.34
CA LEU A 291 9.06 -3.01 -10.06
C LEU A 291 9.11 -4.19 -11.04
N GLY A 292 10.26 -4.40 -11.69
CA GLY A 292 10.52 -5.53 -12.57
C GLY A 292 10.43 -6.89 -11.90
N ASP A 293 10.73 -6.96 -10.60
CA ASP A 293 10.55 -8.17 -9.82
C ASP A 293 9.09 -8.66 -9.83
N PHE A 294 8.12 -7.75 -9.93
CA PHE A 294 6.69 -8.08 -10.01
C PHE A 294 6.25 -8.35 -11.44
N THR A 295 6.57 -7.46 -12.38
CA THR A 295 6.03 -7.51 -13.75
C THR A 295 6.52 -8.71 -14.53
N GLN A 296 7.76 -9.19 -14.29
CA GLN A 296 8.27 -10.42 -14.92
C GLN A 296 7.47 -11.69 -14.53
N HIS A 297 6.76 -11.67 -13.40
CA HIS A 297 5.86 -12.75 -12.95
C HIS A 297 4.40 -12.47 -13.31
N GLY A 298 4.15 -11.43 -14.09
CA GLY A 298 2.83 -11.05 -14.56
C GLY A 298 1.96 -10.33 -13.54
N TYR A 299 2.53 -9.84 -12.43
CA TYR A 299 1.78 -9.04 -11.47
C TYR A 299 1.45 -7.66 -12.04
N SER A 300 0.23 -7.22 -11.78
CA SER A 300 -0.10 -5.80 -11.87
C SER A 300 0.39 -5.10 -10.61
N ILE A 301 0.84 -3.85 -10.72
CA ILE A 301 1.46 -3.11 -9.62
C ILE A 301 1.01 -1.65 -9.61
N ARG A 302 0.74 -1.12 -8.42
CA ARG A 302 0.31 0.27 -8.16
C ARG A 302 1.11 0.84 -7.00
N TRP A 303 1.59 2.07 -7.12
CA TRP A 303 2.38 2.71 -6.08
C TRP A 303 2.02 4.17 -5.85
N ARG A 304 2.21 4.60 -4.60
CA ARG A 304 1.96 5.98 -4.17
C ARG A 304 2.78 6.33 -2.93
N VAL A 305 3.25 7.57 -2.84
CA VAL A 305 3.77 8.13 -1.59
C VAL A 305 2.62 8.68 -0.76
N ILE A 306 2.42 8.09 0.41
CA ILE A 306 1.27 8.37 1.29
C ILE A 306 1.74 9.05 2.56
N ARG A 307 1.06 10.15 2.92
CA ARG A 307 1.16 10.76 4.25
C ARG A 307 0.30 9.96 5.21
N LEU A 308 0.91 9.25 6.16
CA LEU A 308 0.19 8.30 7.02
C LEU A 308 -0.85 8.97 7.94
N CYS A 309 -0.73 10.27 8.20
CA CYS A 309 -1.74 11.04 8.94
C CYS A 309 -3.11 11.05 8.24
N THR A 310 -3.18 10.96 6.91
CA THR A 310 -4.45 10.84 6.18
C THR A 310 -5.14 9.49 6.43
N TRP A 311 -4.40 8.52 6.95
CA TRP A 311 -4.86 7.21 7.41
C TRP A 311 -4.77 7.06 8.93
N GLY A 312 -4.82 8.18 9.66
CA GLY A 312 -4.98 8.20 11.11
C GLY A 312 -3.69 8.11 11.93
N ALA A 313 -2.49 8.13 11.34
CA ALA A 313 -1.27 8.28 12.14
C ALA A 313 -1.26 9.65 12.84
N ALA A 314 -0.73 9.72 14.07
CA ALA A 314 -0.53 10.99 14.77
C ALA A 314 0.74 11.75 14.32
N GLN A 315 1.27 11.37 13.15
CA GLN A 315 2.57 11.82 12.64
C GLN A 315 2.45 12.24 11.18
N ASP A 316 3.19 13.27 10.77
CA ASP A 316 3.37 13.60 9.35
C ASP A 316 4.43 12.71 8.66
N ARG A 317 4.34 11.39 8.89
CA ARG A 317 5.24 10.39 8.32
C ARG A 317 4.80 10.06 6.90
N ARG A 318 5.74 10.08 5.95
CA ARG A 318 5.50 9.68 4.54
C ARG A 318 6.12 8.32 4.24
N ARG A 319 5.42 7.48 3.48
CA ARG A 319 5.90 6.17 3.02
C ARG A 319 5.50 5.90 1.58
N LEU A 320 6.39 5.25 0.85
CA LEU A 320 6.05 4.60 -0.41
C LEU A 320 5.27 3.33 -0.05
N ILE A 321 4.03 3.26 -0.52
CA ILE A 321 3.21 2.06 -0.42
C ILE A 321 3.03 1.52 -1.84
N ILE A 322 3.22 0.23 -1.99
CA ILE A 322 2.98 -0.49 -3.24
C ILE A 322 1.93 -1.57 -2.97
N ILE A 323 0.99 -1.73 -3.89
CA ILE A 323 0.06 -2.84 -3.95
C ILE A 323 0.31 -3.57 -5.27
N ALA A 324 0.48 -4.88 -5.23
CA ALA A 324 0.57 -5.70 -6.43
C ALA A 324 -0.45 -6.84 -6.39
N ALA A 325 -0.97 -7.22 -7.55
CA ALA A 325 -1.97 -8.26 -7.71
C ALA A 325 -1.49 -9.31 -8.71
N ALA A 326 -1.65 -10.59 -8.34
CA ALA A 326 -1.18 -11.72 -9.14
C ALA A 326 -1.85 -11.76 -10.53
N PRO A 327 -1.25 -12.47 -11.51
CA PRO A 327 -1.91 -12.74 -12.78
C PRO A 327 -3.34 -13.27 -12.56
N GLY A 328 -4.33 -12.62 -13.18
CA GLY A 328 -5.74 -12.98 -13.05
C GLY A 328 -6.46 -12.45 -11.80
N GLU A 329 -5.79 -11.66 -10.96
CA GLU A 329 -6.41 -10.85 -9.90
C GLU A 329 -6.52 -9.40 -10.37
N ARG A 330 -7.61 -8.71 -10.02
CA ARG A 330 -7.73 -7.28 -10.28
C ARG A 330 -6.88 -6.49 -9.29
N LEU A 331 -6.19 -5.47 -9.79
CA LEU A 331 -5.32 -4.61 -8.98
C LEU A 331 -6.14 -3.73 -8.02
N PRO A 332 -5.98 -3.87 -6.69
CA PRO A 332 -6.68 -3.01 -5.75
C PRO A 332 -6.25 -1.55 -5.88
N THR A 333 -7.21 -0.64 -5.75
CA THR A 333 -6.95 0.78 -5.54
C THR A 333 -6.34 1.02 -4.15
N PHE A 334 -5.79 2.22 -3.91
CA PHE A 334 -5.53 2.61 -2.52
C PHE A 334 -6.83 2.99 -1.79
N PRO A 335 -6.92 2.75 -0.47
CA PRO A 335 -8.04 3.27 0.29
C PRO A 335 -8.06 4.80 0.27
N GLN A 336 -9.28 5.32 0.30
CA GLN A 336 -9.51 6.75 0.45
C GLN A 336 -8.93 7.26 1.77
N ALA A 337 -8.63 8.57 1.82
CA ALA A 337 -8.25 9.20 3.08
C ALA A 337 -9.38 9.00 4.10
N THR A 338 -9.01 8.78 5.36
CA THR A 338 -9.95 8.72 6.49
C THR A 338 -9.86 9.98 7.36
N HIS A 339 -8.76 10.72 7.23
CA HIS A 339 -8.50 11.93 7.99
C HIS A 339 -8.02 13.08 7.09
N SER A 340 -8.33 14.31 7.48
CA SER A 340 -7.85 15.55 6.88
C SER A 340 -7.45 16.57 7.97
N GLN A 341 -6.90 17.72 7.56
CA GLN A 341 -6.48 18.75 8.52
C GLN A 341 -7.64 19.32 9.32
N GLU A 342 -8.75 19.61 8.65
CA GLU A 342 -9.94 20.24 9.25
C GLU A 342 -11.03 19.23 9.62
N GLY A 343 -10.92 17.98 9.14
CA GLY A 343 -12.03 17.03 9.13
C GLY A 343 -13.08 17.39 8.06
N GLY A 344 -14.33 16.93 8.26
CA GLY A 344 -15.48 17.25 7.41
C GLY A 344 -15.63 16.35 6.18
N ASN A 345 -16.80 16.39 5.53
CA ASN A 345 -17.13 15.58 4.34
C ASN A 345 -16.87 14.07 4.52
N GLY A 346 -17.19 13.53 5.70
CA GLY A 346 -16.94 12.12 6.04
C GLY A 346 -15.51 11.81 6.50
N LEU A 347 -14.62 12.81 6.55
CA LEU A 347 -13.25 12.67 7.07
C LEU A 347 -13.16 13.14 8.52
N LEU A 348 -12.33 12.45 9.31
CA LEU A 348 -11.99 12.86 10.66
C LEU A 348 -10.88 13.92 10.66
N PRO A 349 -10.79 14.81 11.65
CA PRO A 349 -9.60 15.64 11.82
C PRO A 349 -8.39 14.76 12.15
N TYR A 350 -7.19 15.15 11.73
CA TYR A 350 -5.95 14.43 12.03
C TYR A 350 -5.82 14.08 13.52
N ASN A 351 -5.22 12.92 13.81
CA ASN A 351 -4.88 12.58 15.18
C ASN A 351 -3.70 13.43 15.65
N THR A 352 -3.90 14.16 16.74
CA THR A 352 -2.90 15.08 17.29
C THR A 352 -2.01 14.39 18.31
N ILE A 353 -0.89 15.03 18.69
CA ILE A 353 -0.04 14.54 19.79
C ILE A 353 -0.89 14.41 21.06
N GLY A 354 -1.66 15.45 21.40
CA GLY A 354 -2.55 15.46 22.55
C GLY A 354 -3.52 14.30 22.53
N LYS A 355 -4.20 14.05 21.40
CA LYS A 355 -5.11 12.91 21.24
C LYS A 355 -4.43 11.57 21.44
N ALA A 356 -3.23 11.38 20.89
CA ALA A 356 -2.49 10.12 21.03
C ALA A 356 -2.00 9.86 22.46
N LEU A 357 -1.72 10.90 23.25
CA LEU A 357 -1.22 10.77 24.62
C LEU A 357 -2.34 10.74 25.67
N ARG A 358 -3.56 11.21 25.33
CA ARG A 358 -4.66 11.47 26.27
C ARG A 358 -5.06 10.27 27.13
N ASP A 359 -4.98 9.05 26.59
CA ASP A 359 -5.51 7.85 27.25
C ASP A 359 -4.46 7.04 28.03
N ILE A 360 -3.24 7.59 28.15
CA ILE A 360 -2.17 7.02 28.95
C ILE A 360 -2.40 7.39 30.42
N ARG A 361 -2.25 6.42 31.32
CA ARG A 361 -2.46 6.56 32.76
C ARG A 361 -1.21 6.15 33.53
N ALA A 362 -1.06 6.68 34.74
CA ALA A 362 -0.02 6.21 35.66
C ALA A 362 -0.22 4.71 35.93
N GLY A 363 0.87 3.93 35.84
CA GLY A 363 0.82 2.47 35.97
C GLY A 363 0.62 1.72 34.64
N ASP A 364 0.34 2.41 33.53
CA ASP A 364 0.35 1.76 32.22
C ASP A 364 1.76 1.20 31.91
N ASP A 365 1.79 0.05 31.24
CA ASP A 365 3.03 -0.58 30.81
C ASP A 365 3.90 0.40 30.01
N LEU A 366 5.21 0.43 30.33
CA LEU A 366 6.21 1.33 29.75
C LEU A 366 5.97 2.84 29.98
N HIS A 367 5.09 3.20 30.92
CA HIS A 367 4.82 4.57 31.35
C HIS A 367 5.26 4.78 32.81
N ASN A 368 6.57 4.95 33.03
CA ASN A 368 7.13 5.26 34.34
C ASN A 368 7.72 6.68 34.34
N LEU A 369 7.10 7.57 35.10
CA LEU A 369 7.48 8.98 35.22
C LEU A 369 8.64 9.24 36.19
N ASP A 370 8.99 8.29 37.05
CA ASP A 370 10.16 8.40 37.95
C ASP A 370 11.47 8.13 37.19
N ASN A 371 11.38 7.33 36.13
CA ASN A 371 12.52 6.85 35.35
C ASN A 371 12.68 7.54 33.99
N VAL A 372 12.05 8.70 33.81
CA VAL A 372 12.15 9.54 32.61
C VAL A 372 13.10 10.72 32.86
N HIS A 373 13.75 11.18 31.80
CA HIS A 373 14.64 12.34 31.87
C HIS A 373 13.82 13.63 31.84
N TYR A 374 13.90 14.41 32.93
CA TYR A 374 13.40 15.78 33.02
C TYR A 374 14.48 16.77 32.57
N PHE A 375 14.06 17.83 31.89
CA PHE A 375 14.94 18.89 31.44
C PHE A 375 15.02 19.99 32.51
N ASP A 376 16.24 20.47 32.76
CA ASP A 376 16.50 21.61 33.63
C ASP A 376 17.50 22.57 32.93
N PRO A 377 17.07 23.78 32.51
CA PRO A 377 15.68 24.27 32.57
C PRO A 377 14.75 23.51 31.60
N PRO A 378 13.41 23.58 31.80
CA PRO A 378 12.45 23.03 30.85
C PRO A 378 12.63 23.58 29.44
N ARG A 379 12.31 22.76 28.44
CA ARG A 379 12.26 23.20 27.04
C ARG A 379 11.04 24.08 26.80
N ALA A 380 11.03 24.81 25.69
CA ALA A 380 9.85 25.59 25.30
C ALA A 380 8.64 24.67 25.09
N PRO A 381 7.47 24.95 25.71
CA PRO A 381 6.26 24.18 25.45
C PRO A 381 5.79 24.34 24.01
N TYR A 382 4.98 23.40 23.54
CA TYR A 382 4.40 23.45 22.19
C TYR A 382 2.96 22.97 22.17
N ASP A 383 2.21 23.38 21.15
CA ASP A 383 0.80 23.02 20.98
C ASP A 383 0.62 21.50 20.82
N PRO A 384 -0.09 20.81 21.74
CA PRO A 384 -0.37 19.38 21.62
C PRO A 384 -1.34 19.04 20.47
N GLU A 385 -2.07 20.00 19.92
CA GLU A 385 -3.01 19.77 18.81
C GLU A 385 -2.34 19.70 17.43
N ARG A 386 -1.01 19.78 17.37
CA ARG A 386 -0.25 19.53 16.12
C ARG A 386 0.05 18.05 15.90
N LEU A 387 0.41 17.71 14.66
CA LEU A 387 0.99 16.41 14.31
C LEU A 387 2.41 16.26 14.89
N ALA A 388 2.77 15.04 15.29
CA ALA A 388 4.17 14.71 15.53
C ALA A 388 4.96 14.69 14.22
N GLY A 389 6.27 14.93 14.32
CA GLY A 389 7.19 14.57 13.24
C GLY A 389 7.35 13.04 13.15
N THR A 390 8.24 12.57 12.27
CA THR A 390 8.51 11.13 12.14
C THR A 390 9.24 10.61 13.38
N ILE A 391 8.64 9.66 14.09
CA ILE A 391 9.30 8.91 15.16
C ILE A 391 10.35 7.99 14.53
N THR A 392 11.60 8.18 14.93
CA THR A 392 12.75 7.39 14.50
C THR A 392 13.15 6.37 15.58
N THR A 393 14.10 5.49 15.27
CA THR A 393 14.66 4.53 16.23
C THR A 393 15.32 5.18 17.45
N GLY A 394 15.86 6.40 17.29
CA GLY A 394 16.35 7.23 18.39
C GLY A 394 15.25 8.02 19.11
N GLY A 395 14.02 7.99 18.60
CA GLY A 395 12.85 8.75 19.08
C GLY A 395 12.84 10.23 18.74
N GLY A 396 13.69 10.68 17.82
CA GLY A 396 13.76 12.09 17.40
C GLY A 396 14.00 13.10 18.54
N TYR A 397 13.67 14.36 18.29
CA TYR A 397 13.78 15.46 19.24
C TYR A 397 12.49 15.70 20.05
N PHE A 398 11.62 14.70 20.16
CA PHE A 398 10.32 14.83 20.83
C PHE A 398 10.46 14.82 22.35
N TYR A 399 9.68 15.68 23.00
CA TYR A 399 9.52 15.79 24.44
C TYR A 399 8.05 16.02 24.78
N TYR A 400 7.65 15.87 26.04
CA TYR A 400 6.26 16.06 26.45
C TYR A 400 5.79 17.50 26.18
N PRO A 401 4.52 17.76 25.80
CA PRO A 401 4.09 19.07 25.28
C PRO A 401 4.39 20.29 26.16
N ASP A 402 4.46 20.11 27.48
CA ASP A 402 4.79 21.19 28.43
C ASP A 402 6.29 21.55 28.49
N GLY A 403 7.16 20.82 27.79
CA GLY A 403 8.61 21.06 27.81
C GLY A 403 9.38 20.42 28.97
N SER A 404 8.70 19.78 29.93
CA SER A 404 9.30 19.35 31.19
C SER A 404 10.20 18.13 31.07
N ARG A 405 9.86 17.17 30.21
CA ARG A 405 10.52 15.85 30.15
C ARG A 405 10.53 15.22 28.78
N LYS A 406 11.36 14.19 28.61
CA LYS A 406 11.25 13.27 27.46
C LYS A 406 9.94 12.48 27.50
N LEU A 407 9.56 11.95 26.34
CA LEU A 407 8.47 10.98 26.26
C LEU A 407 8.90 9.63 26.83
N THR A 408 7.98 8.97 27.51
CA THR A 408 8.04 7.55 27.90
C THR A 408 7.90 6.64 26.67
N LEU A 409 8.30 5.38 26.80
CA LEU A 409 8.20 4.43 25.69
C LEU A 409 6.74 4.12 25.32
N ARG A 410 5.82 4.12 26.29
CA ARG A 410 4.38 4.03 26.03
C ARG A 410 3.85 5.19 25.20
N GLU A 411 4.27 6.43 25.52
CA GLU A 411 3.89 7.61 24.74
C GLU A 411 4.42 7.54 23.29
N TYR A 412 5.65 7.06 23.09
CA TYR A 412 6.16 6.77 21.74
C TYR A 412 5.32 5.71 21.02
N ALA A 413 4.96 4.61 21.69
CA ALA A 413 4.14 3.55 21.11
C ALA A 413 2.74 4.06 20.70
N SER A 414 2.10 4.88 21.53
CA SER A 414 0.80 5.48 21.23
C SER A 414 0.88 6.46 20.05
N LEU A 415 1.92 7.28 19.95
CA LEU A 415 2.13 8.15 18.79
C LEU A 415 2.43 7.35 17.50
N GLN A 416 3.02 6.16 17.63
CA GLN A 416 3.19 5.19 16.54
C GLN A 416 1.89 4.42 16.24
N GLY A 417 0.80 4.67 16.98
CA GLY A 417 -0.52 4.09 16.74
C GLY A 417 -0.72 2.69 17.32
N PHE A 418 0.21 2.18 18.14
CA PHE A 418 0.05 0.88 18.79
C PHE A 418 -1.06 0.92 19.86
N PRO A 419 -1.88 -0.14 19.96
CA PRO A 419 -2.82 -0.27 21.06
C PRO A 419 -2.06 -0.50 22.38
N LYS A 420 -2.68 -0.10 23.51
CA LYS A 420 -2.09 -0.30 24.85
C LYS A 420 -1.84 -1.76 25.19
N SER A 421 -2.64 -2.68 24.64
CA SER A 421 -2.46 -4.12 24.78
C SER A 421 -1.25 -4.69 24.03
N HIS A 422 -0.61 -3.91 23.16
CA HIS A 422 0.63 -4.34 22.50
C HIS A 422 1.78 -4.30 23.50
N GLN A 423 2.36 -5.48 23.74
CA GLN A 423 3.50 -5.64 24.64
C GLN A 423 4.81 -5.36 23.91
N PHE A 424 5.80 -4.81 24.60
CA PHE A 424 7.17 -4.73 24.07
C PHE A 424 8.15 -5.26 25.11
N LEU A 425 9.05 -6.13 24.68
CA LEU A 425 10.02 -6.81 25.53
C LEU A 425 11.44 -6.42 25.12
N GLY A 426 12.36 -6.44 26.10
CA GLY A 426 13.77 -6.11 25.93
C GLY A 426 14.19 -4.83 26.64
N THR A 427 15.38 -4.33 26.29
CA THR A 427 15.93 -3.11 26.91
C THR A 427 15.21 -1.86 26.44
N LYS A 428 15.27 -0.76 27.22
CA LYS A 428 14.69 0.54 26.82
C LYS A 428 15.10 0.97 25.41
N THR A 429 16.38 0.77 25.06
CA THR A 429 16.92 1.09 23.74
C THR A 429 16.35 0.18 22.65
N SER A 430 16.25 -1.13 22.90
CA SER A 430 15.65 -2.09 21.97
C SER A 430 14.17 -1.77 21.70
N ILE A 431 13.38 -1.57 22.75
CA ILE A 431 11.96 -1.24 22.65
C ILE A 431 11.76 0.06 21.86
N LYS A 432 12.60 1.08 22.08
CA LYS A 432 12.54 2.32 21.32
C LYS A 432 12.80 2.11 19.82
N ARG A 433 13.77 1.26 19.48
CA ARG A 433 14.06 0.88 18.08
C ARG A 433 12.90 0.10 17.46
N GLN A 434 12.33 -0.84 18.19
CA GLN A 434 11.14 -1.61 17.79
C GLN A 434 9.97 -0.68 17.42
N ILE A 435 9.67 0.30 18.27
CA ILE A 435 8.61 1.29 18.00
C ILE A 435 8.94 2.16 16.77
N GLY A 436 10.16 2.71 16.68
CA GLY A 436 10.54 3.62 15.60
C GLY A 436 10.58 2.97 14.20
N ASN A 437 10.91 1.68 14.14
CA ASN A 437 10.95 0.89 12.91
C ASN A 437 9.54 0.52 12.40
N ALA A 438 8.55 0.41 13.28
CA ALA A 438 7.25 -0.13 12.91
C ALA A 438 6.51 0.72 11.86
N PHE A 439 5.80 0.05 10.95
CA PHE A 439 4.73 0.68 10.17
C PHE A 439 3.49 0.83 11.09
N PRO A 440 2.94 2.05 11.31
CA PRO A 440 1.89 2.28 12.31
C PRO A 440 0.67 1.36 12.15
N PRO A 441 0.32 0.54 13.16
CA PRO A 441 -0.74 -0.47 13.04
C PRO A 441 -2.12 0.12 12.78
N ASN A 442 -2.42 1.31 13.30
CA ASN A 442 -3.68 2.01 13.02
C ASN A 442 -3.82 2.39 11.53
N THR A 443 -2.72 2.78 10.89
CA THR A 443 -2.66 3.07 9.46
C THR A 443 -2.67 1.80 8.61
N VAL A 444 -1.91 0.78 9.02
CA VAL A 444 -1.96 -0.56 8.41
C VAL A 444 -3.40 -1.09 8.42
N ARG A 445 -4.13 -0.94 9.53
CA ARG A 445 -5.52 -1.37 9.63
C ARG A 445 -6.40 -0.77 8.53
N VAL A 446 -6.21 0.51 8.17
CA VAL A 446 -6.97 1.16 7.08
C VAL A 446 -6.68 0.47 5.75
N LEU A 447 -5.40 0.24 5.43
CA LEU A 447 -4.98 -0.48 4.22
C LEU A 447 -5.56 -1.89 4.16
N TYR A 448 -5.37 -2.66 5.23
CA TYR A 448 -5.78 -4.06 5.23
C TYR A 448 -7.30 -4.21 5.30
N LYS A 449 -8.03 -3.29 5.95
CA LYS A 449 -9.51 -3.36 5.93
C LYS A 449 -10.06 -3.14 4.52
N HIS A 450 -9.44 -2.25 3.76
CA HIS A 450 -9.75 -2.08 2.33
C HIS A 450 -9.41 -3.34 1.52
N LEU A 451 -8.25 -3.95 1.74
CA LEU A 451 -7.87 -5.18 1.04
C LEU A 451 -8.77 -6.38 1.41
N GLU A 452 -9.23 -6.49 2.65
CA GLU A 452 -10.21 -7.51 3.03
C GLU A 452 -11.50 -7.33 2.23
N GLN A 453 -12.04 -6.12 2.20
CA GLN A 453 -13.26 -5.82 1.45
C GLN A 453 -13.08 -6.05 -0.04
N TRP A 454 -11.93 -5.67 -0.60
CA TRP A 454 -11.58 -5.94 -1.99
C TRP A 454 -11.58 -7.44 -2.29
N LEU A 455 -10.87 -8.23 -1.48
CA LEU A 455 -10.78 -9.68 -1.67
C LEU A 455 -12.14 -10.37 -1.51
N LEU A 456 -12.97 -9.94 -0.55
CA LEU A 456 -14.35 -10.45 -0.40
C LEU A 456 -15.17 -10.18 -1.67
N ASN A 457 -15.07 -8.98 -2.24
CA ASN A 457 -15.78 -8.62 -3.46
C ASN A 457 -15.29 -9.42 -4.67
N GLU A 458 -13.97 -9.57 -4.84
CA GLU A 458 -13.38 -10.37 -5.91
C GLU A 458 -13.75 -11.85 -5.79
N ASP A 459 -13.84 -12.36 -4.56
CA ASP A 459 -14.26 -13.74 -4.28
C ASP A 459 -15.80 -13.92 -4.35
N ARG A 460 -16.56 -12.82 -4.50
CA ARG A 460 -18.03 -12.78 -4.42
C ARG A 460 -18.58 -13.34 -3.10
N MET A 461 -17.88 -13.05 -2.01
CA MET A 461 -18.22 -13.49 -0.66
C MET A 461 -18.74 -12.31 0.15
N LYS A 462 -19.81 -12.51 0.92
CA LYS A 462 -20.23 -11.53 1.93
C LYS A 462 -19.40 -11.70 3.21
N PRO A 463 -19.14 -10.61 3.96
CA PRO A 463 -18.60 -10.73 5.30
C PRO A 463 -19.52 -11.63 6.14
N PHE A 464 -18.91 -12.48 6.95
CA PHE A 464 -19.66 -13.26 7.91
C PHE A 464 -20.30 -12.31 8.95
N THR A 465 -21.63 -12.31 9.04
CA THR A 465 -22.39 -11.60 10.08
C THR A 465 -22.97 -12.64 11.01
N ASN A 466 -22.61 -12.58 12.30
CA ASN A 466 -23.31 -13.35 13.30
C ASN A 466 -24.72 -12.77 13.43
N ASN A 467 -25.75 -13.53 13.04
CA ASN A 467 -27.15 -13.18 13.35
C ASN A 467 -27.45 -13.11 14.87
N GLN A 468 -26.45 -13.33 15.73
CA GLN A 468 -26.53 -13.20 17.19
C GLN A 468 -25.92 -11.90 17.73
N ASP A 469 -25.25 -11.08 16.89
CA ASP A 469 -24.66 -9.79 17.30
C ASP A 469 -25.58 -8.60 16.96
N ALA A 470 -26.89 -8.82 16.80
CA ALA A 470 -27.88 -7.76 16.95
C ALA A 470 -27.98 -7.42 18.45
N ILE A 471 -26.95 -6.73 18.97
CA ILE A 471 -27.01 -6.09 20.27
C ILE A 471 -28.07 -5.00 20.14
N LEU A 472 -29.28 -5.30 20.62
CA LEU A 472 -30.19 -4.27 21.10
C LEU A 472 -29.42 -3.53 22.19
N ILE A 473 -28.98 -2.32 21.88
CA ILE A 473 -28.53 -1.38 22.89
C ILE A 473 -29.81 -1.00 23.63
N GLU A 474 -30.11 -1.73 24.71
CA GLU A 474 -30.97 -1.20 25.76
C GLU A 474 -30.25 0.01 26.35
N ASP A 475 -30.83 1.18 26.12
CA ASP A 475 -30.35 2.46 26.61
C ASP A 475 -30.57 2.48 28.14
N ASP A 476 -29.52 2.16 28.91
CA ASP A 476 -29.47 2.28 30.37
C ASP A 476 -29.41 3.77 30.78
N SER A 477 -30.46 4.52 30.46
CA SER A 477 -30.66 5.88 30.95
C SER A 477 -32.08 6.09 31.48
N GLU A 478 -32.50 5.26 32.44
CA GLU A 478 -33.61 5.62 33.34
C GLU A 478 -33.11 6.50 34.48
N ASP A 479 -33.22 7.81 34.26
CA ASP A 479 -33.57 8.74 35.32
C ASP A 479 -34.80 9.52 34.85
N ARG A 480 -36.00 9.02 35.16
CA ARG A 480 -37.24 9.83 35.12
C ARG A 480 -38.36 9.25 36.01
N PRO A 481 -39.15 10.10 36.69
CA PRO A 481 -40.12 9.69 37.70
C PRO A 481 -41.46 9.24 37.09
N ARG A 482 -42.13 8.35 37.84
CA ARG A 482 -43.43 7.74 37.60
C ARG A 482 -44.54 8.74 37.21
N HIS A 483 -45.22 8.54 36.07
CA HIS A 483 -46.68 8.72 35.96
C HIS A 483 -47.30 7.96 34.76
N SER A 484 -48.30 7.16 35.13
CA SER A 484 -49.51 6.57 34.50
C SER A 484 -49.76 6.52 32.97
N PRO A 485 -50.57 5.53 32.50
CA PRO A 485 -50.64 5.06 31.11
C PRO A 485 -51.86 5.62 30.34
N ASP A 486 -51.68 5.88 29.04
CA ASP A 486 -52.66 5.52 27.99
C ASP A 486 -52.25 5.96 26.57
N MET A 487 -52.73 5.17 25.60
CA MET A 487 -52.87 5.41 24.14
C MET A 487 -51.74 5.01 23.16
N MET A 488 -51.95 3.81 22.59
CA MET A 488 -52.12 3.50 21.16
C MET A 488 -51.12 4.02 20.11
N ASP A 489 -50.47 3.03 19.48
CA ASP A 489 -50.28 2.84 18.04
C ASP A 489 -49.84 4.03 17.17
N ARG A 490 -48.60 3.92 16.66
CA ARG A 490 -48.25 4.07 15.24
C ARG A 490 -46.83 3.58 14.97
N ASN A 491 -46.76 2.39 14.35
CA ASN A 491 -45.58 1.85 13.68
C ASN A 491 -45.16 2.77 12.52
N ILE A 492 -43.91 3.24 12.51
CA ILE A 492 -43.20 3.66 11.30
C ILE A 492 -41.87 2.91 11.28
N VAL A 493 -41.83 1.85 10.47
CA VAL A 493 -40.61 1.16 10.08
C VAL A 493 -40.14 1.85 8.79
N GLU A 494 -39.10 2.68 8.86
CA GLU A 494 -38.38 3.10 7.66
C GLU A 494 -37.26 2.11 7.37
N THR A 495 -37.57 1.14 6.52
CA THR A 495 -36.61 0.35 5.76
C THR A 495 -35.91 1.25 4.75
N PHE A 496 -34.60 1.44 4.89
CA PHE A 496 -33.78 2.08 3.85
C PHE A 496 -33.55 1.10 2.69
N ASP A 497 -34.35 1.27 1.66
CA ASP A 497 -34.19 0.66 0.34
C ASP A 497 -33.16 1.48 -0.47
N ILE A 498 -32.01 0.88 -0.78
CA ILE A 498 -30.99 1.50 -1.63
C ILE A 498 -31.25 1.06 -3.06
N GLN A 499 -32.17 1.75 -3.73
CA GLN A 499 -32.15 1.86 -5.19
C GLN A 499 -32.49 3.27 -5.68
N GLN A 500 -31.56 3.78 -6.50
CA GLN A 500 -31.68 4.87 -7.47
C GLN A 500 -31.81 6.31 -6.97
N HIS A 501 -30.67 7.04 -7.01
CA HIS A 501 -30.60 8.28 -7.79
C HIS A 501 -29.21 8.52 -8.38
N ARG A 502 -29.11 8.30 -9.70
CA ARG A 502 -28.14 8.96 -10.58
C ARG A 502 -28.54 10.43 -10.73
N ARG A 503 -27.62 11.35 -10.40
CA ARG A 503 -27.28 12.62 -11.09
C ARG A 503 -26.82 13.68 -10.07
N GLY A 504 -25.51 13.73 -9.87
CA GLY A 504 -24.79 14.85 -9.30
C GLY A 504 -23.35 14.74 -9.80
N ARG A 505 -22.86 15.77 -10.50
CA ARG A 505 -21.50 15.78 -11.08
C ARG A 505 -20.47 15.70 -9.96
N ASP A 506 -19.58 14.72 -10.06
CA ASP A 506 -18.37 14.60 -9.25
C ASP A 506 -17.43 15.80 -9.52
N PRO A 507 -16.93 16.53 -8.50
CA PRO A 507 -15.96 17.61 -8.71
C PRO A 507 -14.51 17.14 -8.81
N TRP A 508 -14.25 15.82 -8.77
CA TRP A 508 -12.91 15.24 -8.83
C TRP A 508 -12.77 14.30 -10.03
N ALA A 509 -12.85 14.86 -11.24
CA ALA A 509 -12.45 14.12 -12.42
C ALA A 509 -10.93 13.92 -12.40
N VAL A 510 -10.50 12.71 -12.06
CA VAL A 510 -9.16 12.21 -12.37
C VAL A 510 -9.10 12.09 -13.89
N GLU A 511 -8.20 12.82 -14.53
CA GLU A 511 -7.93 12.61 -15.96
C GLU A 511 -7.02 11.38 -16.06
N ASP A 512 -7.62 10.23 -16.35
CA ASP A 512 -6.89 9.02 -16.70
C ASP A 512 -6.29 9.21 -18.10
N MET A 513 -4.96 9.26 -18.19
CA MET A 513 -4.26 9.17 -19.48
C MET A 513 -3.95 7.69 -19.73
N VAL A 514 -4.70 7.07 -20.64
CA VAL A 514 -4.40 5.73 -21.15
C VAL A 514 -3.44 5.90 -22.32
N VAL A 515 -2.17 5.56 -22.11
CA VAL A 515 -1.20 5.44 -23.21
C VAL A 515 -1.31 4.02 -23.74
N ASP A 516 -1.93 3.88 -24.90
CA ASP A 516 -2.00 2.62 -25.64
C ASP A 516 -0.65 2.41 -26.33
N LEU A 517 0.08 1.38 -25.92
CA LEU A 517 1.43 1.07 -26.41
C LEU A 517 1.40 -0.06 -27.45
N THR A 518 0.44 0.02 -28.39
CA THR A 518 0.41 -0.86 -29.57
C THR A 518 1.59 -0.62 -30.49
#